data_AF-A0A109UX07-F1
#
_entry.id   AF-A0A109UX07-F1
#
_cell.length_a   1.000
_cell.length_b   1.000
_cell.length_c   1.000
_cell.angle_alpha   90.00
_cell.angle_beta   90.00
_cell.angle_gamma   90.00
#
_symmetry.space_group_name_H-M   'P 1'
#
loop_
_entity.id
_entity.type
_entity.pdbx_description
1 polymer ?
#
loop_
_entity_poly.entity_id
_entity_poly.type
_entity_poly.pdbx_seq_one_letter_code
_entity_poly.pdbx_strand_id
1 'polypeptide(L)'
;MSLPSWCPQYNPTKYDPVTGQEVYCICKKPDNGELMALCDGCEDWFHFSCVKLPELYKNLVFSFYCPYCQDGITYNAQPGDPLPKTIWKRKCRLIECYKECAANSKYCSSEHGELYMTNMIKKMGGMHESVTGILKQMLKTENFESLGAKELPPADRQQDPELYDKLYGFDVRLKELEEQINELNEHKRPVIRARIDELNNYIAWLDDVNKNLFHEDYESGDEMASTKKKSKASKCKRKAKKKSICGYKQNHQIPTSAEEFASAYVEDESTAYSVCCKLRCIKHQDWANILLRSWNFELESIDNSEQRTQLLINVRKEQLAIQFHEALINKNNINAQ
;
A
#
# COMPACT_ATOMS: atom_id res chain seq x y z
N MET A 1 6.61 -1.63 -19.45
CA MET A 1 6.40 -0.28 -18.88
C MET A 1 7.01 0.67 -19.91
N SER A 2 7.29 1.94 -19.59
CA SER A 2 8.14 2.78 -20.43
C SER A 2 9.43 3.04 -19.68
N LEU A 3 10.56 3.06 -20.40
CA LEU A 3 11.86 3.39 -19.81
C LEU A 3 11.81 4.71 -19.02
N PRO A 4 12.60 4.84 -17.93
CA PRO A 4 12.71 6.10 -17.20
C PRO A 4 13.17 7.25 -18.10
N SER A 5 12.73 8.47 -17.82
CA SER A 5 13.04 9.66 -18.65
C SER A 5 14.52 9.96 -18.82
N TRP A 6 15.36 9.55 -17.86
CA TRP A 6 16.82 9.68 -17.91
C TRP A 6 17.52 8.55 -18.68
N CYS A 7 16.81 7.46 -18.98
CA CYS A 7 17.36 6.29 -19.63
C CYS A 7 17.27 6.47 -21.16
N PRO A 8 18.41 6.43 -21.88
CA PRO A 8 18.38 6.54 -23.34
C PRO A 8 17.74 5.30 -23.98
N GLN A 9 17.50 5.35 -25.28
CA GLN A 9 17.08 4.16 -26.02
C GLN A 9 18.18 3.10 -26.02
N TYR A 10 17.78 1.83 -26.05
CA TYR A 10 18.72 0.72 -26.05
C TYR A 10 19.62 0.76 -27.30
N ASN A 11 20.92 0.68 -27.07
CA ASN A 11 21.93 0.60 -28.11
C ASN A 11 22.79 -0.66 -27.88
N PRO A 12 22.83 -1.62 -28.83
CA PRO A 12 23.57 -2.87 -28.67
C PRO A 12 25.08 -2.75 -28.93
N THR A 13 25.60 -1.58 -29.32
CA THR A 13 27.05 -1.39 -29.59
C THR A 13 27.89 -1.69 -28.35
N LYS A 14 28.93 -2.51 -28.55
CA LYS A 14 29.91 -2.95 -27.54
C LYS A 14 31.32 -2.40 -27.75
N TYR A 15 31.59 -1.79 -28.90
CA TYR A 15 32.89 -1.19 -29.23
C TYR A 15 32.70 0.26 -29.72
N ASP A 16 33.54 1.17 -29.26
CA ASP A 16 33.59 2.54 -29.77
C ASP A 16 34.11 2.53 -31.22
N PRO A 17 33.39 3.13 -32.19
CA PRO A 17 33.77 3.09 -33.60
C PRO A 17 35.03 3.92 -33.92
N VAL A 18 35.43 4.84 -33.05
CA VAL A 18 36.59 5.72 -33.24
C VAL A 18 37.82 5.14 -32.55
N THR A 19 37.70 4.69 -31.30
CA THR A 19 38.84 4.22 -30.50
C THR A 19 39.03 2.71 -30.53
N GLY A 20 38.01 1.95 -30.96
CA GLY A 20 38.01 0.49 -30.95
C GLY A 20 37.95 -0.13 -29.54
N GLN A 21 37.76 0.69 -28.50
CA GLN A 21 37.72 0.24 -27.11
C GLN A 21 36.35 -0.39 -26.77
N GLU A 22 36.34 -1.36 -25.87
CA GLU A 22 35.09 -1.89 -25.32
C GLU A 22 34.33 -0.81 -24.54
N VAL A 23 33.04 -0.71 -24.80
CA VAL A 23 32.13 0.23 -24.16
C VAL A 23 30.99 -0.51 -23.49
N TYR A 24 30.61 -0.01 -22.32
CA TYR A 24 29.56 -0.60 -21.50
C TYR A 24 28.49 0.44 -21.17
N CYS A 25 27.53 0.02 -20.35
CA CYS A 25 26.50 0.86 -19.77
C CYS A 25 25.56 1.50 -20.82
N ILE A 26 24.61 2.29 -20.33
CA ILE A 26 23.74 3.12 -21.15
C ILE A 26 24.48 4.32 -21.77
N CYS A 27 25.61 4.72 -21.19
CA CYS A 27 26.39 5.87 -21.65
C CYS A 27 27.37 5.56 -22.78
N LYS A 28 27.59 4.28 -23.09
CA LYS A 28 28.54 3.81 -24.13
C LYS A 28 29.94 4.40 -23.96
N LYS A 29 30.42 4.34 -22.72
CA LYS A 29 31.78 4.71 -22.34
C LYS A 29 32.52 3.46 -21.82
N PRO A 30 33.85 3.42 -21.94
CA PRO A 30 34.66 2.35 -21.35
C PRO A 30 34.62 2.42 -19.82
N ASP A 31 35.08 1.36 -19.16
CA ASP A 31 35.31 1.36 -17.72
C ASP A 31 36.50 2.29 -17.40
N ASN A 32 36.22 3.36 -16.65
CA ASN A 32 37.18 4.36 -16.20
C ASN A 32 37.56 4.20 -14.72
N GLY A 33 37.19 3.07 -14.09
CA GLY A 33 37.38 2.81 -12.66
C GLY A 33 36.25 3.35 -11.78
N GLU A 34 35.17 3.86 -12.36
CA GLU A 34 33.94 4.19 -11.62
C GLU A 34 33.23 2.92 -11.12
N LEU A 35 32.41 3.06 -10.08
CA LEU A 35 31.67 1.92 -9.54
C LEU A 35 30.63 1.42 -10.56
N MET A 36 30.74 0.14 -10.94
CA MET A 36 29.83 -0.52 -11.87
C MET A 36 29.09 -1.70 -11.24
N ALA A 37 27.88 -1.98 -11.72
CA ALA A 37 27.09 -3.16 -11.40
C ALA A 37 26.89 -4.02 -12.65
N LEU A 38 27.09 -5.32 -12.51
CA LEU A 38 26.77 -6.31 -13.53
C LEU A 38 25.27 -6.62 -13.50
N CYS A 39 24.61 -6.61 -14.66
CA CYS A 39 23.20 -6.98 -14.78
C CYS A 39 23.03 -8.50 -14.86
N ASP A 40 22.24 -9.09 -13.97
CA ASP A 40 21.95 -10.53 -13.93
C ASP A 40 21.01 -11.00 -15.07
N GLY A 41 20.50 -10.07 -15.88
CA GLY A 41 19.62 -10.37 -17.01
C GLY A 41 20.33 -10.41 -18.35
N CYS A 42 21.14 -9.39 -18.65
CA CYS A 42 21.81 -9.23 -19.95
C CYS A 42 23.34 -9.28 -19.87
N GLU A 43 23.90 -9.55 -18.68
CA GLU A 43 25.33 -9.71 -18.43
C GLU A 43 26.17 -8.50 -18.89
N ASP A 44 25.58 -7.30 -18.87
CA ASP A 44 26.26 -6.05 -19.22
C ASP A 44 26.57 -5.22 -17.96
N TRP A 45 27.61 -4.38 -18.04
CA TRP A 45 28.09 -3.56 -16.93
C TRP A 45 27.49 -2.16 -16.96
N PHE A 46 27.05 -1.65 -15.81
CA PHE A 46 26.42 -0.34 -15.70
C PHE A 46 27.04 0.50 -14.57
N HIS A 47 27.49 1.72 -14.88
CA HIS A 47 27.92 2.67 -13.86
C HIS A 47 26.77 3.02 -12.91
N PHE A 48 27.02 3.02 -11.60
CA PHE A 48 26.05 3.39 -10.57
C PHE A 48 25.43 4.76 -10.83
N SER A 49 26.27 5.74 -11.20
CA SER A 49 25.89 7.12 -11.56
C SER A 49 24.90 7.19 -12.73
N CYS A 50 25.10 6.34 -13.74
CA CYS A 50 24.28 6.29 -14.95
C CYS A 50 22.90 5.70 -14.68
N VAL A 51 22.81 4.67 -13.83
CA VAL A 51 21.53 4.02 -13.48
C VAL A 51 20.89 4.56 -12.19
N LYS A 52 21.38 5.69 -11.68
CA LYS A 52 20.88 6.38 -10.47
C LYS A 52 20.92 5.50 -9.21
N LEU A 53 21.89 4.60 -9.12
CA LEU A 53 22.20 3.86 -7.89
C LEU A 53 23.18 4.70 -7.04
N PRO A 54 22.85 5.03 -5.79
CA PRO A 54 23.79 5.73 -4.93
C PRO A 54 24.92 4.79 -4.47
N GLU A 55 26.16 5.28 -4.52
CA GLU A 55 27.36 4.49 -4.18
C GLU A 55 27.35 3.96 -2.73
N LEU A 56 26.70 4.70 -1.81
CA LEU A 56 26.54 4.28 -0.42
C LEU A 56 25.82 2.92 -0.29
N TYR A 57 24.97 2.56 -1.26
CA TYR A 57 24.19 1.33 -1.24
C TYR A 57 24.87 0.16 -1.97
N LYS A 58 26.14 0.30 -2.36
CA LYS A 58 26.85 -0.73 -3.14
C LYS A 58 26.81 -2.13 -2.52
N ASN A 59 26.91 -2.22 -1.20
CA ASN A 59 26.91 -3.49 -0.46
C ASN A 59 25.50 -4.06 -0.24
N LEU A 60 24.46 -3.28 -0.56
CA LEU A 60 23.06 -3.64 -0.36
C LEU A 60 22.39 -4.15 -1.64
N VAL A 61 23.05 -4.07 -2.80
CA VAL A 61 22.54 -4.69 -4.02
C VAL A 61 22.73 -6.22 -3.88
N PHE A 62 21.63 -6.98 -3.90
CA PHE A 62 21.69 -8.45 -3.91
C PHE A 62 21.77 -8.98 -5.34
N SER A 63 20.86 -8.51 -6.19
CA SER A 63 20.79 -8.86 -7.61
C SER A 63 20.38 -7.63 -8.40
N PHE A 64 21.14 -7.27 -9.44
CA PHE A 64 20.91 -6.05 -10.21
C PHE A 64 20.33 -6.38 -11.59
N TYR A 65 19.25 -5.67 -11.94
CA TYR A 65 18.67 -5.71 -13.29
C TYR A 65 18.62 -4.31 -13.87
N CYS A 66 19.20 -4.12 -15.05
CA CYS A 66 19.22 -2.83 -15.72
C CYS A 66 17.82 -2.39 -16.19
N PRO A 67 17.59 -1.09 -16.47
CA PRO A 67 16.29 -0.59 -16.91
C PRO A 67 15.75 -1.30 -18.16
N TYR A 68 16.62 -1.73 -19.08
CA TYR A 68 16.22 -2.46 -20.28
C TYR A 68 15.72 -3.87 -19.98
N CYS A 69 16.35 -4.59 -19.04
CA CYS A 69 15.88 -5.90 -18.61
C CYS A 69 14.54 -5.79 -17.86
N GLN A 70 14.40 -4.77 -17.00
CA GLN A 70 13.15 -4.51 -16.26
C GLN A 70 11.99 -4.13 -17.19
N ASP A 71 12.27 -3.65 -18.40
CA ASP A 71 11.27 -3.32 -19.42
C ASP A 71 11.11 -4.40 -20.51
N GLY A 72 11.84 -5.53 -20.40
CA GLY A 72 11.75 -6.65 -21.33
C GLY A 72 12.43 -6.44 -22.69
N ILE A 73 13.34 -5.46 -22.80
CA ILE A 73 14.06 -5.16 -24.05
C ILE A 73 15.24 -6.10 -24.26
N THR A 74 16.02 -6.32 -23.20
CA THR A 74 17.26 -7.14 -23.23
C THR A 74 17.15 -8.41 -22.41
N TYR A 75 15.99 -8.67 -21.81
CA TYR A 75 15.75 -9.85 -20.98
C TYR A 75 14.97 -10.90 -21.78
N ASN A 76 15.47 -12.14 -21.78
CA ASN A 76 14.87 -13.26 -22.49
C ASN A 76 13.69 -13.85 -21.68
N ALA A 77 12.59 -13.10 -21.53
CA ALA A 77 11.37 -13.59 -20.89
C ALA A 77 10.56 -14.48 -21.84
N GLN A 78 9.98 -15.57 -21.33
CA GLN A 78 8.95 -16.30 -22.07
C GLN A 78 7.61 -15.55 -22.02
N PRO A 79 6.70 -15.77 -22.98
CA PRO A 79 5.38 -15.14 -22.96
C PRO A 79 4.61 -15.50 -21.67
N GLY A 80 4.46 -14.52 -20.78
CA GLY A 80 3.74 -14.68 -19.51
C GLY A 80 4.61 -14.60 -18.25
N ASP A 81 5.94 -14.62 -18.39
CA ASP A 81 6.84 -14.47 -17.24
C ASP A 81 6.85 -13.02 -16.72
N PRO A 82 6.90 -12.81 -15.39
CA PRO A 82 7.06 -11.49 -14.83
C PRO A 82 8.45 -10.92 -15.14
N LEU A 83 8.51 -9.64 -15.51
CA LEU A 83 9.78 -8.95 -15.73
C LEU A 83 10.60 -8.87 -14.44
N PRO A 84 11.93 -9.05 -14.52
CA PRO A 84 12.78 -9.07 -13.35
C PRO A 84 12.87 -7.68 -12.72
N LYS A 85 13.20 -7.64 -11.43
CA LYS A 85 13.40 -6.40 -10.66
C LYS A 85 14.69 -6.52 -9.84
N THR A 86 15.39 -5.41 -9.67
CA THR A 86 16.57 -5.35 -8.79
C THR A 86 16.17 -5.72 -7.36
N ILE A 87 16.90 -6.66 -6.76
CA ILE A 87 16.68 -7.15 -5.40
C ILE A 87 17.71 -6.50 -4.48
N TRP A 88 17.23 -5.97 -3.35
CA TRP A 88 18.05 -5.29 -2.36
C TRP A 88 18.10 -6.08 -1.06
N LYS A 89 19.27 -6.10 -0.42
CA LYS A 89 19.46 -6.58 0.95
C LYS A 89 18.85 -5.58 1.93
N ARG A 90 18.43 -6.08 3.10
CA ARG A 90 17.89 -5.22 4.17
C ARG A 90 18.99 -4.33 4.73
N LYS A 91 18.79 -3.01 4.71
CA LYS A 91 19.69 -2.00 5.30
C LYS A 91 19.51 -1.94 6.82
N CYS A 92 20.61 -1.78 7.56
CA CYS A 92 20.60 -1.46 8.98
C CYS A 92 19.69 -0.27 9.31
N ARG A 93 18.90 -0.39 10.39
CA ARG A 93 17.92 0.63 10.83
C ARG A 93 18.54 1.95 11.30
N LEU A 94 19.83 1.99 11.63
CA LEU A 94 20.52 3.25 11.89
C LEU A 94 20.61 4.09 10.60
N ILE A 95 20.23 5.36 10.71
CA ILE A 95 20.10 6.28 9.56
C ILE A 95 21.39 6.30 8.73
N GLU A 96 22.52 6.54 9.39
CA GLU A 96 23.85 6.66 8.78
C GLU A 96 24.54 5.32 8.47
N CYS A 97 23.89 4.17 8.72
CA CYS A 97 24.49 2.86 8.46
C CYS A 97 23.96 2.21 7.18
N TYR A 98 24.84 2.01 6.20
CA TYR A 98 24.53 1.38 4.90
C TYR A 98 24.99 -0.09 4.80
N LYS A 99 25.19 -0.75 5.94
CA LYS A 99 25.52 -2.19 5.98
C LYS A 99 24.25 -3.03 5.94
N GLU A 100 24.39 -4.26 5.43
CA GLU A 100 23.32 -5.26 5.45
C GLU A 100 22.97 -5.67 6.89
N CYS A 101 21.72 -6.02 7.13
CA CYS A 101 21.28 -6.58 8.40
C CYS A 101 21.86 -7.98 8.60
N ALA A 102 22.20 -8.33 9.85
CA ALA A 102 22.43 -9.72 10.21
C ALA A 102 21.14 -10.54 10.04
N ALA A 103 21.26 -11.85 9.86
CA ALA A 103 20.18 -12.75 9.43
C ALA A 103 18.86 -12.53 10.19
N ASN A 104 18.92 -12.48 11.52
CA ASN A 104 17.77 -12.33 12.42
C ASN A 104 17.68 -10.96 13.09
N SER A 105 18.37 -9.95 12.57
CA SER A 105 18.42 -8.61 13.17
C SER A 105 17.84 -7.54 12.23
N LYS A 106 17.45 -6.40 12.80
CA LYS A 106 17.22 -5.15 12.04
C LYS A 106 18.47 -4.27 11.96
N TYR A 107 19.59 -4.76 12.49
CA TYR A 107 20.86 -4.06 12.58
C TYR A 107 21.97 -4.92 11.95
N CYS A 108 23.06 -4.28 11.52
CA CYS A 108 24.22 -5.00 10.98
C CYS A 108 25.08 -5.66 12.07
N SER A 109 24.97 -5.19 13.31
CA SER A 109 25.69 -5.69 14.49
C SER A 109 24.89 -5.43 15.75
N SER A 110 25.30 -6.04 16.86
CA SER A 110 24.71 -5.80 18.17
C SER A 110 24.92 -4.35 18.63
N GLU A 111 26.14 -3.85 18.52
CA GLU A 111 26.50 -2.46 18.85
C GLU A 111 25.59 -1.43 18.17
N HIS A 112 25.21 -1.67 16.92
CA HIS A 112 24.34 -0.78 16.17
C HIS A 112 22.89 -0.78 16.66
N GLY A 113 22.40 -1.91 17.16
CA GLY A 113 21.10 -1.91 17.81
C GLY A 113 21.15 -1.20 19.16
N GLU A 114 22.22 -1.39 19.95
CA GLU A 114 22.36 -0.74 21.27
C GLU A 114 22.36 0.77 21.12
N LEU A 115 23.11 1.27 20.12
CA LEU A 115 23.15 2.69 19.79
C LEU A 115 21.77 3.21 19.35
N TYR A 116 21.04 2.44 18.53
CA TYR A 116 19.69 2.82 18.11
C TYR A 116 18.73 2.94 19.31
N MET A 117 18.71 1.93 20.17
CA MET A 117 17.85 1.90 21.36
C MET A 117 18.19 3.03 22.33
N THR A 118 19.49 3.24 22.58
CA THR A 118 19.99 4.33 23.42
C THR A 118 19.55 5.70 22.88
N ASN A 119 19.66 5.92 21.57
CA ASN A 119 19.23 7.17 20.94
C ASN A 119 17.70 7.36 20.98
N MET A 120 16.93 6.29 20.83
CA MET A 120 15.47 6.32 20.94
C MET A 120 15.05 6.76 22.34
N ILE A 121 15.65 6.16 23.38
CA ILE A 121 15.43 6.49 24.78
C ILE A 121 15.78 7.96 25.09
N LYS A 122 16.94 8.43 24.60
CA LYS A 122 17.36 9.83 24.76
C LYS A 122 16.35 10.82 24.16
N LYS A 123 15.73 10.46 23.03
CA LYS A 123 14.69 11.27 22.38
C LYS A 123 13.35 11.26 23.11
N MET A 124 13.04 10.21 23.88
CA MET A 124 11.80 10.10 24.66
C MET A 124 11.88 10.76 26.06
N GLY A 125 13.03 11.34 26.44
CA GLY A 125 13.13 12.21 27.62
C GLY A 125 13.36 11.51 28.97
N GLY A 126 13.77 10.24 28.98
CA GLY A 126 14.05 9.50 30.22
C GLY A 126 15.35 9.95 30.91
N MET A 127 15.29 10.23 32.22
CA MET A 127 16.45 10.53 33.07
C MET A 127 17.50 9.41 33.01
N HIS A 128 18.77 9.82 32.96
CA HIS A 128 19.93 9.09 32.45
C HIS A 128 20.34 7.79 33.20
N GLU A 129 19.79 7.53 34.39
CA GLU A 129 20.29 6.47 35.29
C GLU A 129 19.31 5.28 35.48
N SER A 130 18.00 5.52 35.39
CA SER A 130 16.99 4.44 35.50
C SER A 130 16.84 3.66 34.19
N VAL A 131 16.95 4.34 33.04
CA VAL A 131 16.71 3.71 31.73
C VAL A 131 17.87 2.81 31.27
N THR A 132 19.08 3.02 31.79
CA THR A 132 20.17 2.06 31.65
C THR A 132 19.87 0.75 32.37
N GLY A 133 19.06 0.78 33.43
CA GLY A 133 18.50 -0.40 34.10
C GLY A 133 17.52 -1.17 33.22
N ILE A 134 16.60 -0.46 32.55
CA ILE A 134 15.65 -1.06 31.58
C ILE A 134 16.40 -1.69 30.40
N LEU A 135 17.37 -0.96 29.81
CA LEU A 135 18.24 -1.49 28.76
C LEU A 135 18.99 -2.74 29.23
N LYS A 136 19.61 -2.72 30.42
CA LYS A 136 20.32 -3.89 30.98
C LYS A 136 19.39 -5.06 31.25
N GLN A 137 18.15 -4.83 31.67
CA GLN A 137 17.17 -5.89 31.91
C GLN A 137 16.69 -6.49 30.57
N MET A 138 16.39 -5.65 29.57
CA MET A 138 16.03 -6.08 28.22
C MET A 138 17.17 -6.84 27.50
N LEU A 139 18.42 -6.39 27.69
CA LEU A 139 19.64 -7.05 27.19
C LEU A 139 19.90 -8.41 27.87
N LYS A 140 19.39 -8.62 29.09
CA LYS A 140 19.54 -9.88 29.83
C LYS A 140 18.48 -10.91 29.46
N THR A 141 17.29 -10.49 29.05
CA THR A 141 16.14 -11.38 28.86
C THR A 141 16.00 -11.96 27.45
N GLU A 142 16.58 -11.35 26.41
CA GLU A 142 16.51 -11.88 25.04
C GLU A 142 17.80 -11.67 24.23
N ASN A 143 17.97 -12.50 23.19
CA ASN A 143 19.07 -12.38 22.25
C ASN A 143 18.98 -11.03 21.53
N PHE A 144 20.07 -10.25 21.56
CA PHE A 144 20.12 -8.85 21.13
C PHE A 144 19.46 -8.58 19.75
N GLU A 145 19.53 -9.57 18.87
CA GLU A 145 18.97 -9.59 17.51
C GLU A 145 17.45 -9.30 17.46
N SER A 146 16.69 -9.63 18.52
CA SER A 146 15.25 -9.41 18.60
C SER A 146 14.83 -8.01 19.10
N LEU A 147 15.73 -7.24 19.72
CA LEU A 147 15.43 -5.95 20.36
C LEU A 147 14.94 -4.87 19.38
N GLY A 148 15.30 -5.00 18.09
CA GLY A 148 14.74 -4.15 17.04
C GLY A 148 13.45 -4.68 16.43
N ALA A 149 13.16 -5.97 16.63
CA ALA A 149 12.02 -6.67 16.06
C ALA A 149 10.73 -6.44 16.86
N LYS A 150 10.83 -6.40 18.19
CA LYS A 150 9.69 -6.21 19.10
C LYS A 150 9.61 -4.76 19.60
N GLU A 151 8.38 -4.29 19.81
CA GLU A 151 8.07 -3.07 20.57
C GLU A 151 8.67 -3.18 21.99
N LEU A 152 8.71 -2.08 22.76
CA LEU A 152 9.08 -2.17 24.19
C LEU A 152 8.27 -3.30 24.85
N PRO A 153 8.88 -4.13 25.73
CA PRO A 153 8.17 -5.22 26.38
C PRO A 153 6.91 -4.64 27.02
N PRO A 154 5.72 -5.15 26.65
CA PRO A 154 4.48 -4.62 27.19
C PRO A 154 4.52 -4.75 28.72
N ALA A 155 3.92 -3.80 29.43
CA ALA A 155 3.73 -3.93 30.86
C ALA A 155 2.95 -5.22 31.14
N ASP A 156 3.51 -6.08 31.98
CA ASP A 156 2.86 -7.32 32.37
C ASP A 156 2.18 -7.13 33.72
N ARG A 157 0.84 -7.24 33.72
CA ARG A 157 0.03 -7.14 34.94
C ARG A 157 0.45 -8.17 36.00
N GLN A 158 1.06 -9.29 35.61
CA GLN A 158 1.54 -10.31 36.54
C GLN A 158 2.73 -9.83 37.39
N GLN A 159 3.54 -8.88 36.89
CA GLN A 159 4.71 -8.38 37.60
C GLN A 159 4.34 -7.51 38.79
N ASP A 160 3.35 -6.63 38.63
CA ASP A 160 2.79 -5.83 39.71
C ASP A 160 1.35 -5.40 39.32
N PRO A 161 0.32 -6.15 39.76
CA PRO A 161 -1.06 -5.87 39.42
C PRO A 161 -1.55 -4.49 39.90
N GLU A 162 -1.12 -4.05 41.08
CA GLU A 162 -1.54 -2.76 41.64
C GLU A 162 -0.98 -1.59 40.84
N LEU A 163 0.31 -1.66 40.49
CA LEU A 163 0.97 -0.65 39.67
C LEU A 163 0.39 -0.62 38.24
N TYR A 164 0.12 -1.80 37.67
CA TYR A 164 -0.48 -1.91 36.35
C TYR A 164 -1.87 -1.27 36.32
N ASP A 165 -2.75 -1.65 37.24
CA ASP A 165 -4.12 -1.13 37.29
C ASP A 165 -4.14 0.38 37.57
N LYS A 166 -3.17 0.89 38.35
CA LYS A 166 -3.00 2.32 38.59
C LYS A 166 -2.63 3.09 37.32
N LEU A 167 -1.72 2.55 36.51
CA LEU A 167 -1.22 3.22 35.29
C LEU A 167 -2.16 3.03 34.10
N TYR A 168 -2.62 1.82 33.83
CA TYR A 168 -3.46 1.49 32.68
C TYR A 168 -4.96 1.67 32.97
N GLY A 169 -5.41 1.31 34.18
CA GLY A 169 -6.83 1.32 34.53
C GLY A 169 -7.44 2.72 34.65
N PHE A 170 -6.63 3.74 34.95
CA PHE A 170 -7.06 5.13 35.09
C PHE A 170 -6.57 6.05 33.97
N ASP A 171 -5.91 5.51 32.93
CA ASP A 171 -5.43 6.35 31.84
C ASP A 171 -6.60 6.86 30.99
N VAL A 172 -7.05 8.08 31.28
CA VAL A 172 -8.17 8.74 30.59
C VAL A 172 -7.89 8.80 29.09
N ARG A 173 -6.66 9.12 28.71
CA ARG A 173 -6.27 9.28 27.31
C ARG A 173 -6.36 7.98 26.52
N LEU A 174 -5.89 6.87 27.09
CA LEU A 174 -6.00 5.56 26.45
C LEU A 174 -7.47 5.16 26.25
N LYS A 175 -8.31 5.36 27.28
CA LYS A 175 -9.75 5.07 27.19
C LYS A 175 -10.46 5.90 26.11
N GLU A 176 -10.17 7.20 26.04
CA GLU A 176 -10.72 8.08 24.99
C GLU A 176 -10.36 7.59 23.58
N LEU A 177 -9.11 7.14 23.38
CA LEU A 177 -8.65 6.66 22.08
C LEU A 177 -9.29 5.30 21.72
N GLU A 178 -9.44 4.41 22.70
CA GLU A 178 -10.12 3.11 22.51
C GLU A 178 -11.61 3.31 22.21
N GLU A 179 -12.28 4.24 22.88
CA GLU A 179 -13.67 4.62 22.60
C GLU A 179 -13.83 5.22 21.20
N GLN A 180 -12.89 6.08 20.75
CA GLN A 180 -12.90 6.63 19.39
C GLN A 180 -12.77 5.55 18.31
N ILE A 181 -11.91 4.54 18.50
CA ILE A 181 -11.83 3.40 17.57
C ILE A 181 -13.14 2.63 17.57
N ASN A 182 -13.70 2.38 18.75
CA ASN A 182 -14.97 1.67 18.87
C ASN A 182 -16.10 2.41 18.13
N GLU A 183 -16.18 3.75 18.27
CA GLU A 183 -17.15 4.58 17.56
C GLU A 183 -16.99 4.50 16.02
N LEU A 184 -15.75 4.51 15.53
CA LEU A 184 -15.46 4.37 14.10
C LEU A 184 -15.89 3.00 13.57
N ASN A 185 -15.59 1.92 14.30
CA ASN A 185 -15.75 0.56 13.82
C ASN A 185 -17.14 -0.03 14.05
N GLU A 186 -17.77 0.21 15.19
CA GLU A 186 -19.08 -0.35 15.55
C GLU A 186 -20.25 0.52 15.07
N HIS A 187 -20.03 1.82 14.87
CA HIS A 187 -21.12 2.74 14.49
C HIS A 187 -20.94 3.32 13.09
N LYS A 188 -19.85 4.04 12.81
CA LYS A 188 -19.73 4.81 11.56
C LYS A 188 -19.50 3.93 10.32
N ARG A 189 -18.52 3.02 10.39
CA ARG A 189 -18.16 2.11 9.30
C ARG A 189 -19.32 1.24 8.78
N PRO A 190 -20.07 0.51 9.62
CA PRO A 190 -21.14 -0.37 9.14
C PRO A 190 -22.28 0.41 8.49
N VAL A 191 -22.60 1.61 8.98
CA VAL A 191 -23.63 2.47 8.38
C VAL A 191 -23.26 2.89 6.96
N ILE A 192 -22.01 3.30 6.73
CA ILE A 192 -21.57 3.69 5.37
C ILE A 192 -21.47 2.48 4.45
N ARG A 193 -20.96 1.34 4.93
CA ARG A 193 -20.92 0.09 4.15
C ARG A 193 -22.31 -0.36 3.73
N ALA A 194 -23.28 -0.35 4.65
CA ALA A 194 -24.66 -0.70 4.35
C ALA A 194 -25.26 0.19 3.25
N ARG A 195 -25.00 1.50 3.27
CA ARG A 195 -25.44 2.42 2.21
C ARG A 195 -24.80 2.09 0.85
N ILE A 196 -23.51 1.77 0.83
CA ILE A 196 -22.81 1.35 -0.39
C ILE A 196 -23.44 0.07 -0.95
N ASP A 197 -23.70 -0.92 -0.09
CA ASP A 197 -24.31 -2.19 -0.49
C ASP A 197 -25.73 -2.00 -1.03
N GLU A 198 -26.56 -1.17 -0.36
CA GLU A 198 -27.89 -0.80 -0.84
C GLU A 198 -27.87 -0.16 -2.23
N LEU A 199 -26.94 0.77 -2.47
CA LEU A 199 -26.81 1.41 -3.77
C LEU A 199 -26.28 0.46 -4.84
N ASN A 200 -25.32 -0.41 -4.52
CA ASN A 200 -24.84 -1.43 -5.46
C ASN A 200 -25.95 -2.40 -5.86
N ASN A 201 -26.79 -2.81 -4.91
CA ASN A 201 -27.98 -3.63 -5.18
C ASN A 201 -28.96 -2.90 -6.11
N TYR A 202 -29.17 -1.60 -5.91
CA TYR A 202 -30.01 -0.80 -6.80
C TYR A 202 -29.41 -0.60 -8.19
N ILE A 203 -28.08 -0.42 -8.30
CA ILE A 203 -27.37 -0.35 -9.59
C ILE A 203 -27.50 -1.68 -10.33
N ALA A 204 -27.33 -2.81 -9.66
CA ALA A 204 -27.50 -4.14 -10.25
C ALA A 204 -28.94 -4.33 -10.78
N TRP A 205 -29.95 -3.93 -10.00
CA TRP A 205 -31.34 -3.90 -10.44
C TRP A 205 -31.54 -3.02 -11.69
N LEU A 206 -30.92 -1.83 -11.73
CA LEU A 206 -30.98 -0.96 -12.92
C LEU A 206 -30.30 -1.56 -14.15
N ASP A 207 -29.19 -2.28 -13.97
CA ASP A 207 -28.53 -2.99 -15.06
C ASP A 207 -29.44 -4.07 -15.62
N ASP A 208 -30.16 -4.81 -14.77
CA ASP A 208 -31.13 -5.81 -15.19
C ASP A 208 -32.35 -5.20 -15.88
N VAL A 209 -32.87 -4.07 -15.39
CA VAL A 209 -33.91 -3.30 -16.09
C VAL A 209 -33.44 -2.87 -17.49
N ASN A 210 -32.22 -2.33 -17.61
CA ASN A 210 -31.68 -1.91 -18.90
C ASN A 210 -31.46 -3.09 -19.86
N LYS A 211 -31.06 -4.27 -19.37
CA LYS A 211 -30.96 -5.49 -20.19
C LYS A 211 -32.33 -5.91 -20.73
N ASN A 212 -33.37 -5.86 -19.91
CA ASN A 212 -34.74 -6.20 -20.31
C ASN A 212 -35.32 -5.18 -21.31
N LEU A 213 -35.04 -3.88 -21.12
CA LEU A 213 -35.55 -2.81 -22.00
C LEU A 213 -34.80 -2.70 -23.34
N PHE A 214 -33.49 -2.97 -23.35
CA PHE A 214 -32.62 -2.72 -24.52
C PHE A 214 -31.87 -3.97 -24.98
N HIS A 215 -32.51 -5.13 -24.94
CA HIS A 215 -31.95 -6.46 -25.24
C HIS A 215 -31.05 -6.52 -26.50
N GLU A 216 -31.45 -5.83 -27.59
CA GLU A 216 -30.72 -5.77 -28.86
C GLU A 216 -29.30 -5.17 -28.75
N ASP A 217 -29.04 -4.29 -27.78
CA ASP A 217 -27.74 -3.67 -27.51
C ASP A 217 -26.79 -4.58 -26.66
N TYR A 218 -27.31 -5.70 -26.13
CA TYR A 218 -26.59 -6.60 -25.22
C TYR A 218 -26.24 -7.96 -25.84
N GLU A 219 -27.02 -8.47 -26.80
CA GLU A 219 -26.73 -9.76 -27.49
C GLU A 219 -25.67 -9.65 -28.60
N SER A 220 -25.42 -8.47 -29.17
CA SER A 220 -24.44 -8.28 -30.26
C SER A 220 -22.95 -8.38 -29.83
N GLY A 221 -22.66 -8.90 -28.63
CA GLY A 221 -21.34 -8.92 -28.02
C GLY A 221 -20.65 -10.29 -27.91
N ASP A 222 -21.37 -11.41 -28.05
CA ASP A 222 -20.88 -12.70 -27.55
C ASP A 222 -20.96 -13.91 -28.50
N GLU A 223 -21.17 -13.71 -29.81
CA GLU A 223 -21.05 -14.81 -30.78
C GLU A 223 -19.84 -14.70 -31.72
N MET A 224 -19.06 -15.80 -31.74
CA MET A 224 -18.17 -16.28 -32.80
C MET A 224 -16.68 -15.93 -32.72
N ALA A 225 -15.99 -16.52 -31.75
CA ALA A 225 -14.55 -16.80 -31.84
C ALA A 225 -14.29 -18.06 -32.68
N SER A 226 -14.28 -17.94 -34.01
CA SER A 226 -13.56 -18.92 -34.85
C SER A 226 -13.31 -18.46 -36.30
N THR A 227 -12.02 -18.52 -36.66
CA THR A 227 -11.41 -18.65 -38.00
C THR A 227 -11.03 -17.40 -38.83
N LYS A 228 -9.69 -17.32 -39.04
CA LYS A 228 -8.90 -16.85 -40.21
C LYS A 228 -8.56 -15.36 -40.39
N LYS A 229 -7.29 -15.09 -40.06
CA LYS A 229 -6.23 -14.24 -40.67
C LYS A 229 -6.59 -13.21 -41.78
N LYS A 230 -6.02 -12.02 -41.52
CA LYS A 230 -5.41 -10.99 -42.39
C LYS A 230 -6.34 -10.00 -43.14
N SER A 231 -6.34 -8.74 -42.70
CA SER A 231 -5.56 -7.66 -43.34
C SER A 231 -5.73 -6.30 -42.63
N LYS A 232 -4.73 -5.44 -42.79
CA LYS A 232 -4.52 -4.13 -42.15
C LYS A 232 -5.53 -3.07 -42.64
N ALA A 233 -6.23 -2.41 -41.71
CA ALA A 233 -6.58 -0.98 -41.71
C ALA A 233 -7.52 -0.66 -40.52
N SER A 234 -6.97 -0.46 -39.31
CA SER A 234 -7.77 -0.13 -38.13
C SER A 234 -8.15 1.36 -38.10
N LYS A 235 -9.21 1.72 -38.83
CA LYS A 235 -9.99 2.92 -38.52
C LYS A 235 -10.73 2.64 -37.20
N CYS A 236 -10.34 3.32 -36.13
CA CYS A 236 -10.96 3.20 -34.80
C CYS A 236 -12.42 3.68 -34.85
N LYS A 237 -13.35 2.78 -35.21
CA LYS A 237 -14.80 3.02 -35.07
C LYS A 237 -15.10 3.05 -33.57
N ARG A 238 -15.37 4.24 -33.02
CA ARG A 238 -15.91 4.39 -31.66
C ARG A 238 -17.17 3.51 -31.54
N LYS A 239 -17.15 2.50 -30.66
CA LYS A 239 -18.33 1.68 -30.34
C LYS A 239 -19.49 2.62 -29.96
N ALA A 240 -20.67 2.40 -30.55
CA ALA A 240 -21.87 3.16 -30.18
C ALA A 240 -22.16 2.96 -28.69
N LYS A 241 -22.53 4.04 -27.98
CA LYS A 241 -22.89 3.96 -26.56
C LYS A 241 -24.26 3.27 -26.45
N LYS A 242 -24.32 2.16 -25.72
CA LYS A 242 -25.56 1.43 -25.40
C LYS A 242 -26.63 2.38 -24.86
N LYS A 243 -27.89 2.16 -25.22
CA LYS A 243 -29.02 2.90 -24.64
C LYS A 243 -29.19 2.47 -23.18
N SER A 244 -29.39 3.43 -22.29
CA SER A 244 -29.72 3.17 -20.89
C SER A 244 -30.59 4.29 -20.33
N ILE A 245 -31.56 3.90 -19.49
CA ILE A 245 -32.39 4.85 -18.75
C ILE A 245 -31.56 5.47 -17.61
N CYS A 246 -31.96 6.66 -17.17
CA CYS A 246 -31.29 7.37 -16.08
C CYS A 246 -31.37 6.64 -14.72
N GLY A 247 -32.51 6.01 -14.40
CA GLY A 247 -32.67 5.16 -13.24
C GLY A 247 -32.69 5.88 -11.88
N TYR A 248 -32.59 7.22 -11.83
CA TYR A 248 -32.55 7.95 -10.56
C TYR A 248 -33.87 7.86 -9.79
N LYS A 249 -33.77 7.62 -8.48
CA LYS A 249 -34.87 7.67 -7.49
C LYS A 249 -34.30 8.16 -6.15
N GLN A 250 -34.98 9.09 -5.47
CA GLN A 250 -34.46 9.80 -4.30
C GLN A 250 -33.92 8.90 -3.16
N ASN A 251 -34.56 7.75 -2.92
CA ASN A 251 -34.17 6.83 -1.83
C ASN A 251 -33.40 5.60 -2.32
N HIS A 252 -33.19 5.45 -3.65
CA HIS A 252 -32.52 4.29 -4.25
C HIS A 252 -33.08 2.92 -3.80
N GLN A 253 -34.34 2.90 -3.36
CA GLN A 253 -35.04 1.67 -3.00
C GLN A 253 -35.67 1.04 -4.24
N ILE A 254 -35.43 -0.24 -4.44
CA ILE A 254 -35.97 -1.03 -5.55
C ILE A 254 -37.51 -0.98 -5.50
N PRO A 255 -38.19 -0.42 -6.53
CA PRO A 255 -39.65 -0.28 -6.52
C PRO A 255 -40.40 -1.59 -6.82
N THR A 256 -39.88 -2.39 -7.75
CA THR A 256 -40.47 -3.67 -8.20
C THR A 256 -39.39 -4.51 -8.90
N SER A 257 -39.71 -5.75 -9.29
CA SER A 257 -38.83 -6.61 -10.09
C SER A 257 -38.49 -5.97 -11.45
N ALA A 258 -37.36 -6.36 -12.03
CA ALA A 258 -36.89 -5.78 -13.29
C ALA A 258 -37.85 -6.07 -14.46
N GLU A 259 -38.48 -7.25 -14.46
CA GLU A 259 -39.45 -7.69 -15.48
C GLU A 259 -40.76 -6.90 -15.41
N GLU A 260 -41.29 -6.70 -14.21
CA GLU A 260 -42.49 -5.89 -13.98
C GLU A 260 -42.25 -4.42 -14.33
N PHE A 261 -41.06 -3.91 -13.99
CA PHE A 261 -40.67 -2.56 -14.36
C PHE A 261 -40.60 -2.39 -15.88
N ALA A 262 -39.97 -3.34 -16.59
CA ALA A 262 -39.86 -3.32 -18.04
C ALA A 262 -41.23 -3.40 -18.72
N SER A 263 -42.16 -4.18 -18.16
CA SER A 263 -43.54 -4.31 -18.68
C SER A 263 -44.36 -3.03 -18.52
N ALA A 264 -44.09 -2.24 -17.48
CA ALA A 264 -44.75 -0.96 -17.21
C ALA A 264 -44.06 0.24 -17.89
N TYR A 265 -42.95 0.04 -18.59
CA TYR A 265 -42.19 1.10 -19.23
C TYR A 265 -42.89 1.62 -20.49
N VAL A 266 -43.03 2.94 -20.58
CA VAL A 266 -43.56 3.64 -21.76
C VAL A 266 -42.53 4.68 -22.21
N GLU A 267 -42.12 4.64 -23.48
CA GLU A 267 -41.00 5.45 -24.00
C GLU A 267 -41.23 6.97 -23.89
N ASP A 268 -42.49 7.42 -23.97
CA ASP A 268 -42.87 8.83 -23.87
C ASP A 268 -43.04 9.32 -22.42
N GLU A 269 -43.05 8.41 -21.43
CA GLU A 269 -43.18 8.79 -20.02
C GLU A 269 -41.83 9.12 -19.39
N SER A 270 -41.77 10.27 -18.73
CA SER A 270 -40.52 10.75 -18.12
C SER A 270 -40.13 10.01 -16.83
N THR A 271 -41.08 9.31 -16.20
CA THR A 271 -40.92 8.61 -14.92
C THR A 271 -41.86 7.42 -14.81
N ALA A 272 -41.36 6.27 -14.34
CA ALA A 272 -42.17 5.11 -13.93
C ALA A 272 -41.79 4.68 -12.51
N TYR A 273 -42.76 4.39 -11.64
CA TYR A 273 -42.53 4.07 -10.21
C TYR A 273 -41.61 5.08 -9.46
N SER A 274 -41.72 6.37 -9.81
CA SER A 274 -40.85 7.45 -9.31
C SER A 274 -39.37 7.30 -9.68
N VAL A 275 -39.05 6.44 -10.65
CA VAL A 275 -37.72 6.28 -11.25
C VAL A 275 -37.66 7.11 -12.53
N CYS A 276 -36.57 7.85 -12.73
CA CYS A 276 -36.36 8.66 -13.93
C CYS A 276 -36.04 7.77 -15.15
N CYS A 277 -36.93 7.75 -16.14
CA CYS A 277 -36.80 6.90 -17.34
C CYS A 277 -36.08 7.58 -18.50
N LYS A 278 -35.78 8.89 -18.41
CA LYS A 278 -35.14 9.65 -19.49
C LYS A 278 -33.80 9.06 -19.92
N LEU A 279 -33.65 8.83 -21.22
CA LEU A 279 -32.36 8.54 -21.85
C LEU A 279 -31.45 9.77 -21.71
N ARG A 280 -30.29 9.61 -21.06
CA ARG A 280 -29.29 10.69 -20.85
C ARG A 280 -29.85 11.93 -20.16
N CYS A 281 -30.49 11.74 -19.00
CA CYS A 281 -30.97 12.84 -18.17
C CYS A 281 -29.81 13.74 -17.68
N ILE A 282 -29.84 15.03 -18.03
CA ILE A 282 -28.85 16.03 -17.57
C ILE A 282 -28.98 16.28 -16.06
N LYS A 283 -30.21 16.25 -15.52
CA LYS A 283 -30.47 16.55 -14.10
C LYS A 283 -29.84 15.55 -13.13
N HIS A 284 -29.74 14.29 -13.52
CA HIS A 284 -29.16 13.22 -12.71
C HIS A 284 -27.99 12.57 -13.45
N GLN A 285 -27.18 13.37 -14.13
CA GLN A 285 -26.04 12.83 -14.84
C GLN A 285 -25.06 12.21 -13.85
N ASP A 286 -24.72 10.93 -14.07
CA ASP A 286 -23.71 10.20 -13.29
C ASP A 286 -24.01 10.08 -11.77
N TRP A 287 -25.27 10.25 -11.38
CA TRP A 287 -25.69 10.30 -9.97
C TRP A 287 -25.19 9.10 -9.15
N ALA A 288 -25.24 7.88 -9.71
CA ALA A 288 -24.86 6.65 -9.03
C ALA A 288 -23.34 6.62 -8.73
N ASN A 289 -22.51 6.98 -9.71
CA ASN A 289 -21.07 7.05 -9.52
C ASN A 289 -20.68 8.20 -8.57
N ILE A 290 -21.39 9.33 -8.61
CA ILE A 290 -21.13 10.45 -7.70
C ILE A 290 -21.40 10.05 -6.25
N LEU A 291 -22.56 9.41 -5.98
CA LEU A 291 -22.90 8.92 -4.63
C LEU A 291 -21.93 7.84 -4.16
N LEU A 292 -21.65 6.85 -5.01
CA LEU A 292 -20.72 5.77 -4.70
C LEU A 292 -19.32 6.32 -4.38
N ARG A 293 -18.82 7.30 -5.14
CA ARG A 293 -17.55 7.98 -4.86
C ARG A 293 -17.58 8.75 -3.53
N SER A 294 -18.67 9.46 -3.25
CA SER A 294 -18.84 10.20 -2.00
C SER A 294 -18.74 9.27 -0.78
N TRP A 295 -19.49 8.17 -0.78
CA TRP A 295 -19.49 7.24 0.35
C TRP A 295 -18.20 6.41 0.45
N ASN A 296 -17.57 6.07 -0.67
CA ASN A 296 -16.24 5.45 -0.63
C ASN A 296 -15.18 6.40 -0.05
N PHE A 297 -15.25 7.70 -0.39
CA PHE A 297 -14.37 8.70 0.22
C PHE A 297 -14.62 8.83 1.73
N GLU A 298 -15.87 8.81 2.18
CA GLU A 298 -16.20 8.76 3.61
C GLU A 298 -15.61 7.51 4.29
N LEU A 299 -15.71 6.33 3.65
CA LEU A 299 -15.14 5.09 4.16
C LEU A 299 -13.60 5.15 4.25
N GLU A 300 -12.94 5.69 3.22
CA GLU A 300 -11.48 5.92 3.23
C GLU A 300 -11.07 6.91 4.33
N SER A 301 -11.87 7.95 4.57
CA SER A 301 -11.64 8.88 5.69
C SER A 301 -11.76 8.18 7.06
N ILE A 302 -12.69 7.23 7.21
CA ILE A 302 -12.82 6.42 8.42
C ILE A 302 -11.59 5.52 8.59
N ASP A 303 -11.14 4.85 7.52
CA ASP A 303 -9.95 3.98 7.55
C ASP A 303 -8.69 4.75 7.94
N ASN A 304 -8.50 5.94 7.37
CA ASN A 304 -7.38 6.82 7.73
C ASN A 304 -7.44 7.27 9.20
N SER A 305 -8.64 7.58 9.70
CA SER A 305 -8.82 7.95 11.10
C SER A 305 -8.56 6.77 12.03
N GLU A 306 -9.00 5.57 11.69
CA GLU A 306 -8.74 4.35 12.46
C GLU A 306 -7.23 4.08 12.56
N GLN A 307 -6.51 4.10 11.43
CA GLN A 307 -5.06 3.89 11.40
C GLN A 307 -4.33 4.91 12.29
N ARG A 308 -4.72 6.19 12.19
CA ARG A 308 -4.16 7.26 13.03
C ARG A 308 -4.43 7.01 14.52
N THR A 309 -5.67 6.71 14.89
CA THR A 309 -6.03 6.48 16.30
C THR A 309 -5.33 5.24 16.85
N GLN A 310 -5.20 4.18 16.04
CA GLN A 310 -4.47 2.96 16.43
C GLN A 310 -3.00 3.26 16.71
N LEU A 311 -2.35 4.09 15.89
CA LEU A 311 -0.98 4.54 16.14
C LEU A 311 -0.88 5.32 17.46
N LEU A 312 -1.84 6.20 17.75
CA LEU A 312 -1.88 6.96 19.00
C LEU A 312 -2.07 6.04 20.23
N ILE A 313 -2.89 5.00 20.11
CA ILE A 313 -3.06 3.98 21.15
C ILE A 313 -1.73 3.27 21.40
N ASN A 314 -1.06 2.81 20.33
CA ASN A 314 0.20 2.09 20.46
C ASN A 314 1.26 2.98 21.14
N VAL A 315 1.40 4.23 20.69
CA VAL A 315 2.31 5.21 21.32
C VAL A 315 1.97 5.42 22.80
N ARG A 316 0.68 5.51 23.15
CA ARG A 316 0.28 5.68 24.56
C ARG A 316 0.59 4.43 25.39
N LYS A 317 0.34 3.23 24.86
CA LYS A 317 0.67 1.96 25.51
C LYS A 317 2.17 1.80 25.73
N GLU A 318 2.99 2.23 24.78
CA GLU A 318 4.45 2.28 24.93
C GLU A 318 4.89 3.24 26.05
N GLN A 319 4.30 4.44 26.12
CA GLN A 319 4.59 5.40 27.20
C GLN A 319 4.23 4.83 28.58
N LEU A 320 3.06 4.20 28.71
CA LEU A 320 2.62 3.56 29.95
C LEU A 320 3.53 2.38 30.32
N ALA A 321 4.01 1.62 29.33
CA ALA A 321 4.94 0.52 29.56
C ALA A 321 6.27 1.04 30.12
N ILE A 322 6.80 2.14 29.58
CA ILE A 322 8.00 2.80 30.14
C ILE A 322 7.76 3.21 31.60
N GLN A 323 6.66 3.89 31.89
CA GLN A 323 6.32 4.33 33.25
C GLN A 323 6.19 3.15 34.23
N PHE A 324 5.60 2.04 33.77
CA PHE A 324 5.46 0.83 34.57
C PHE A 324 6.83 0.22 34.92
N HIS A 325 7.71 0.05 33.93
CA HIS A 325 9.05 -0.50 34.14
C HIS A 325 9.93 0.42 35.00
N GLU A 326 9.83 1.75 34.82
CA GLU A 326 10.52 2.72 35.67
C GLU A 326 10.08 2.61 37.14
N ALA A 327 8.77 2.51 37.39
CA ALA A 327 8.23 2.37 38.74
C ALA A 327 8.62 1.03 39.38
N LEU A 328 8.64 -0.06 38.63
CA LEU A 328 9.14 -1.36 39.10
C LEU A 328 10.61 -1.30 39.55
N ILE A 329 11.48 -0.68 38.75
CA ILE A 329 12.91 -0.53 39.07
C ILE A 329 13.08 0.30 40.35
N ASN A 330 12.37 1.42 40.46
CA ASN A 330 12.44 2.27 41.64
C ASN A 330 12.00 1.52 42.91
N LYS A 331 10.93 0.72 42.83
CA LYS A 331 10.44 -0.11 43.95
C LYS A 331 11.46 -1.18 44.36
N ASN A 332 12.09 -1.83 43.39
CA ASN A 332 13.14 -2.83 43.65
C ASN A 332 14.40 -2.22 44.26
N ASN A 333 14.80 -1.02 43.85
CA ASN A 333 15.95 -0.32 44.44
C ASN A 333 15.70 0.12 45.88
N ILE A 334 14.47 0.53 46.21
CA ILE A 334 14.07 0.88 47.59
C ILE A 334 14.07 -0.35 48.50
N ASN A 335 13.63 -1.51 48.00
CA ASN A 335 13.61 -2.77 48.76
C ASN A 335 15.00 -3.42 48.93
N ALA A 336 16.00 -2.97 48.19
CA ALA A 336 17.38 -3.49 48.24
C ALA A 336 18.30 -2.68 49.16
N GLN A 337 17.82 -1.55 49.70
CA GLN A 337 18.45 -0.77 50.77
C GLN A 337 17.81 -1.13 52.12
#